data_AF-A0A946YZM3-F1
#
_entry.id   AF-A0A946YZM3-F1
#
_cell.length_a   1.000
_cell.length_b   1.000
_cell.length_c   1.000
_cell.angle_alpha   90.00
_cell.angle_beta   90.00
_cell.angle_gamma   90.00
#
_symmetry.space_group_name_H-M   'P 1'
#
loop_
_entity.id
_entity.type
_entity.pdbx_description
1 polymer ?
#
loop_
_entity_poly.entity_id
_entity_poly.type
_entity_poly.pdbx_seq_one_letter_code
_entity_poly.pdbx_strand_id
1 'polypeptide(L)'
;MSVKKMNCREVGRRLQTYLDGELTDDRIEAIKQHLDACSRCGLEADVFNQIKADLAGISPTPDAAALRRLREFTEQIAQNASSQTP
;
A
#
# COMPACT_ATOMS: atom_id res chain seq x y z
N MET A 1 -14.47 24.18 9.58
CA MET A 1 -13.08 23.80 9.23
C MET A 1 -12.97 23.81 7.71
N SER A 2 -12.16 24.71 7.13
CA SER A 2 -12.00 24.79 5.67
C SER A 2 -11.13 23.65 5.18
N VAL A 3 -11.73 22.68 4.49
CA VAL A 3 -10.99 21.63 3.79
C VAL A 3 -10.19 22.30 2.67
N LYS A 4 -8.86 22.29 2.80
CA LYS A 4 -7.96 22.78 1.76
C LYS A 4 -8.12 21.86 0.55
N LYS A 5 -8.71 22.35 -0.54
CA LYS A 5 -8.84 21.60 -1.80
C LYS A 5 -7.44 21.19 -2.30
N MET A 6 -7.20 19.90 -2.45
CA MET A 6 -6.00 19.37 -3.10
C MET A 6 -6.06 19.65 -4.62
N ASN A 7 -4.89 19.92 -5.22
CA ASN A 7 -4.72 19.98 -6.66
C ASN A 7 -4.21 18.65 -7.24
N CYS A 8 -4.32 18.48 -8.56
CA CYS A 8 -3.93 17.24 -9.25
C CYS A 8 -2.47 16.84 -8.99
N ARG A 9 -1.55 17.80 -8.86
CA ARG A 9 -0.12 17.51 -8.57
C ARG A 9 0.07 16.94 -7.18
N GLU A 10 -0.69 17.42 -6.20
CA GLU A 10 -0.66 16.88 -4.84
C GLU A 10 -1.31 15.51 -4.74
N VAL A 11 -2.37 15.25 -5.51
CA VAL A 11 -3.01 13.94 -5.61
C VAL A 11 -2.09 12.95 -6.30
N GLY A 12 -1.54 13.26 -7.47
CA GLY A 12 -0.64 12.35 -8.20
C GLY A 12 0.57 11.90 -7.37
N ARG A 13 1.15 12.79 -6.55
CA ARG A 13 2.26 12.44 -5.63
C ARG A 13 1.87 11.49 -4.51
N ARG A 14 0.59 11.40 -4.16
CA ARG A 14 0.08 10.60 -3.03
C ARG A 14 -0.83 9.47 -3.48
N LEU A 15 -1.08 9.34 -4.78
CA LEU A 15 -2.06 8.43 -5.34
C LEU A 15 -1.70 6.98 -5.02
N GLN A 16 -0.43 6.58 -5.17
CA GLN A 16 -0.03 5.22 -4.85
C GLN A 16 -0.17 4.91 -3.35
N THR A 17 0.37 5.76 -2.47
CA THR A 17 0.21 5.63 -1.01
C THR A 17 -1.27 5.58 -0.58
N TYR A 18 -2.14 6.35 -1.25
CA TYR A 18 -3.59 6.27 -1.06
C TYR A 18 -4.15 4.91 -1.48
N LEU A 19 -3.82 4.43 -2.68
CA LEU A 19 -4.29 3.15 -3.22
C LEU A 19 -3.75 1.95 -2.43
N ASP A 20 -2.60 2.09 -1.78
CA ASP A 20 -1.98 1.07 -0.94
C ASP A 20 -2.53 1.07 0.51
N GLY A 21 -3.37 2.05 0.85
CA GLY A 21 -3.98 2.15 2.19
C GLY A 21 -3.03 2.69 3.27
N GLU A 22 -1.93 3.33 2.88
CA GLU A 22 -0.87 3.80 3.78
C GLU A 22 -1.00 5.29 4.17
N LEU A 23 -2.16 5.91 3.91
CA LEU A 23 -2.43 7.31 4.27
C LEU A 23 -3.21 7.45 5.59
N THR A 24 -3.06 8.61 6.23
CA THR A 24 -3.84 9.03 7.40
C THR A 24 -5.23 9.54 7.01
N ASP A 25 -6.21 9.36 7.90
CA ASP A 25 -7.65 9.59 7.66
C ASP A 25 -8.00 10.98 7.08
N ASP A 26 -7.33 12.04 7.57
CA ASP A 26 -7.58 13.42 7.16
C ASP A 26 -7.26 13.69 5.68
N ARG A 27 -6.34 12.92 5.09
CA ARG A 27 -5.93 13.06 3.69
C ARG A 27 -6.70 12.15 2.75
N ILE A 28 -7.21 11.03 3.25
CA ILE A 28 -8.02 10.07 2.49
C ILE A 28 -9.24 10.79 1.90
N GLU A 29 -9.96 11.55 2.72
CA GLU A 29 -11.19 12.22 2.30
C GLU A 29 -10.93 13.31 1.24
N ALA A 30 -9.85 14.10 1.41
CA ALA A 30 -9.50 15.15 0.45
C ALA A 30 -9.08 14.58 -0.92
N ILE A 31 -8.39 13.44 -0.93
CA ILE A 31 -8.02 12.73 -2.16
C ILE A 31 -9.26 12.15 -2.81
N LYS A 32 -10.11 11.46 -2.05
CA LYS A 32 -11.36 10.87 -2.54
C LYS A 32 -12.25 11.91 -3.22
N GLN A 33 -12.50 13.04 -2.57
CA GLN A 33 -13.26 14.15 -3.17
C GLN A 33 -12.64 14.67 -4.48
N HIS A 34 -11.31 14.67 -4.58
CA HIS A 34 -10.64 15.09 -5.81
C HIS A 34 -10.76 14.06 -6.93
N LEU A 35 -10.64 12.77 -6.62
CA LEU A 35 -10.81 11.68 -7.59
C LEU A 35 -12.23 11.69 -8.19
N ASP A 36 -13.25 11.92 -7.35
CA ASP A 36 -14.65 12.03 -7.79
C ASP A 36 -14.89 13.28 -8.66
N ALA A 37 -14.19 14.39 -8.38
CA ALA A 37 -14.39 15.66 -9.07
C ALA A 37 -13.52 15.84 -10.32
N CYS A 38 -12.40 15.12 -10.45
CA CYS A 38 -11.44 15.29 -11.54
C CYS A 38 -11.32 14.02 -12.37
N SER A 39 -11.96 13.99 -13.54
CA SER A 39 -11.96 12.82 -14.44
C SER A 39 -10.57 12.31 -14.80
N ARG A 40 -9.58 13.19 -14.97
CA ARG A 40 -8.20 12.79 -15.24
C ARG A 40 -7.59 11.99 -14.08
N CYS A 41 -7.74 12.49 -12.86
CA CYS A 41 -7.17 11.83 -11.68
C CYS A 41 -7.95 10.55 -11.32
N GLY A 42 -9.28 10.55 -11.50
CA GLY A 42 -10.10 9.35 -11.36
C GLY A 42 -9.66 8.24 -12.33
N LEU A 43 -9.53 8.55 -13.62
CA LEU A 43 -9.04 7.57 -14.62
C LEU A 43 -7.64 7.04 -14.29
N GLU A 44 -6.74 7.91 -13.81
CA GLU A 44 -5.40 7.48 -13.39
C GLU A 44 -5.48 6.50 -12.21
N ALA A 45 -6.34 6.77 -11.23
CA ALA A 45 -6.58 5.87 -10.10
C ALA A 45 -7.16 4.51 -10.55
N ASP A 46 -8.11 4.52 -11.49
CA ASP A 46 -8.72 3.30 -12.04
C ASP A 46 -7.68 2.44 -12.77
N VAL A 47 -6.81 3.05 -13.58
CA VAL A 47 -5.72 2.34 -14.27
C VAL A 47 -4.78 1.68 -13.25
N PHE A 48 -4.39 2.38 -12.19
CA PHE A 48 -3.54 1.80 -11.16
C PHE A 48 -4.24 0.65 -10.42
N ASN A 49 -5.54 0.78 -10.11
CA ASN A 49 -6.31 -0.30 -9.50
C ASN A 49 -6.40 -1.53 -10.39
N GLN A 50 -6.60 -1.34 -11.70
CA GLN A 50 -6.62 -2.46 -12.66
C GLN A 50 -5.27 -3.18 -12.71
N ILE A 51 -4.16 -2.43 -12.78
CA ILE A 51 -2.81 -3.00 -12.75
C ILE A 51 -2.59 -3.80 -11.45
N LYS A 52 -3.00 -3.25 -10.29
CA LYS A 52 -2.89 -3.95 -8.99
C LYS A 52 -3.69 -5.26 -8.99
N ALA A 53 -4.90 -5.26 -9.54
CA ALA A 53 -5.73 -6.45 -9.64
C ALA A 53 -5.10 -7.51 -10.54
N ASP A 54 -4.57 -7.11 -11.70
CA ASP A 54 -3.90 -8.01 -12.63
C ASP A 54 -2.64 -8.63 -12.00
N LEU A 55 -1.83 -7.84 -11.29
CA LEU A 55 -0.63 -8.31 -10.57
C LEU A 55 -0.97 -9.24 -9.39
N ALA A 56 -2.08 -8.99 -8.70
CA ALA A 56 -2.54 -9.87 -7.62
C ALA A 56 -2.88 -11.27 -8.13
N GLY A 57 -3.41 -11.38 -9.36
CA GLY A 57 -3.67 -12.67 -10.01
C GLY A 57 -2.40 -13.43 -10.43
N ILE A 58 -1.29 -12.72 -10.62
CA ILE A 58 0.01 -13.31 -11.00
C ILE A 58 0.80 -13.75 -9.77
N SER A 59 0.60 -13.09 -8.62
CA SER A 59 1.37 -13.36 -7.42
C SER A 59 0.96 -14.72 -6.82
N PRO A 60 1.82 -15.75 -6.83
CA PRO A 60 1.50 -16.99 -6.18
C PRO A 60 1.39 -16.72 -4.68
N THR A 61 0.25 -17.05 -4.08
CA THR A 61 0.18 -17.19 -2.62
C THR A 61 1.31 -18.11 -2.20
N PRO A 62 2.26 -17.67 -1.34
CA PRO A 62 3.39 -18.49 -0.97
C PRO A 62 2.90 -19.84 -0.44
N ASP A 63 3.49 -20.93 -0.91
CA ASP A 63 3.09 -22.25 -0.45
C ASP A 63 3.31 -22.38 1.08
N ALA A 64 2.47 -23.15 1.75
CA ALA A 64 2.49 -23.25 3.21
C ALA A 64 3.84 -23.74 3.75
N ALA A 65 4.60 -24.55 2.99
CA ALA A 65 5.92 -25.02 3.39
C ALA A 65 6.99 -23.93 3.22
N ALA A 66 6.90 -23.05 2.22
CA ALA A 66 7.73 -21.84 2.14
C ALA A 66 7.48 -20.90 3.33
N LEU A 67 6.21 -20.66 3.68
CA LEU A 67 5.87 -19.84 4.85
C LEU A 67 6.36 -20.45 6.17
N ARG A 68 6.23 -21.77 6.34
CA ARG A 68 6.74 -22.47 7.51
C ARG A 68 8.26 -22.32 7.65
N ARG A 69 9.01 -22.58 6.57
CA ARG A 69 10.47 -22.43 6.52
C ARG A 69 10.91 -21.00 6.87
N LEU A 70 10.18 -20.00 6.36
CA LEU A 70 10.48 -18.60 6.67
C LEU A 70 10.30 -18.30 8.16
N ARG A 71 9.24 -18.81 8.80
CA ARG A 71 9.02 -18.64 10.25
C ARG A 71 10.11 -19.30 11.07
N GLU A 72 10.40 -20.58 10.79
CA GLU A 72 11.46 -21.34 11.47
C GLU A 72 12.82 -20.64 11.37
N PHE A 73 13.12 -20.04 10.21
CA PHE A 73 14.34 -19.26 10.01
C PHE A 73 14.35 -17.97 10.84
N THR A 74 13.25 -17.21 10.87
CA THR A 74 13.16 -15.99 11.68
C THR A 74 13.27 -16.27 13.19
N GLU A 75 12.73 -17.39 13.67
CA GLU A 75 12.87 -17.82 15.06
C GLU A 75 14.33 -18.13 15.40
N GLN A 76 15.05 -18.82 14.51
CA GLN A 76 16.48 -19.08 14.66
C GLN A 76 17.30 -17.78 14.72
N ILE A 77 17.00 -16.78 13.89
CA ILE A 77 17.68 -15.47 13.94
C ILE A 77 17.47 -14.83 15.32
N ALA A 78 16.24 -14.80 15.82
CA ALA A 78 15.93 -14.20 17.12
C ALA A 78 16.64 -14.91 18.28
N GLN A 79 16.70 -16.25 18.25
CA GLN A 79 17.38 -17.06 19.25
C GLN A 79 18.90 -16.83 19.24
N ASN A 80 19.52 -16.83 18.06
CA ASN A 80 20.95 -16.57 17.92
C ASN A 80 21.34 -15.15 18.38
N ALA A 81 20.50 -14.14 18.09
CA ALA A 81 20.71 -12.79 18.58
C ALA A 81 20.65 -12.71 20.12
N SER A 82 19.76 -13.49 20.74
CA SER A 82 19.61 -13.57 22.20
C SER A 82 20.78 -14.28 22.87
N SER A 83 21.33 -15.31 22.23
CA SER A 83 22.49 -16.08 22.71
C SER A 83 23.84 -15.35 22.55
N GLN A 84 23.89 -14.23 21.83
CA GLN A 84 25.08 -13.41 21.61
C GLN A 84 25.17 -12.16 22.51
N THR A 85 24.37 -12.08 23.59
CA THR A 85 24.49 -10.98 24.57
C THR A 85 25.54 -11.36 25.64
N PRO A 86 26.63 -10.58 25.82
CA PRO A 86 27.60 -10.78 26.90
C PRO A 86 27.02 -10.53 28.30
#